data_AF-A0A0F6TPZ8-F1
#
_entry.id   AF-A0A0F6TPZ8-F1
#
_cell.length_a   1.000
_cell.length_b   1.000
_cell.length_c   1.000
_cell.angle_alpha   90.00
_cell.angle_beta   90.00
_cell.angle_gamma   90.00
#
_symmetry.space_group_name_H-M   'P 1'
#
loop_
_entity.id
_entity.type
_entity.pdbx_description
1 polymer ?
#
loop_
_entity_poly.entity_id
_entity_poly.type
_entity_poly.pdbx_seq_one_letter_code
_entity_poly.pdbx_strand_id
1 'polypeptide(L)'
;MSSESLTERFKKQDIEPSEFNHLAHLKVAWDYIHEYSMVEAREKFHQDIIKLTKVLGAEEKYHRTLTDFFLDYLYQVKWYLNHTGQSSESWRSVEQQCPLLINDAKRLISYYYSDELINSDLARTQYVDADIMPLDRASLRFSEAEIPVFDLVEQDSPIIVSMPHHGQFIPHDVLEQMTDTALNSADTDWYLVQLYSFLEELKVTRINANYSRYLIDLNRDSSGKVLYKGADNTELCPTSTFDLEALYEGDEEPDSHEVARRTELYWKPYHQELQRLIKQTKDKFGYCLLFEAHTIQSHVPRFFDGQLPDFNFGTNEGQTVNDQLKAVLENFDTGDYSKIINGRFKGGFITRQYANPEDNIYTIQLELSQITYLDEKLRLFDKEKAQKVGEAIKRLVLELGSILER
;
A
#
# COMPACT_ATOMS: atom_id res chain seq x y z
N MET A 1 -34.00 3.47 35.35
CA MET A 1 -33.38 2.23 34.83
C MET A 1 -32.86 2.60 33.45
N SER A 2 -31.54 2.58 33.24
CA SER A 2 -31.00 2.80 31.89
C SER A 2 -31.56 1.69 31.00
N SER A 3 -32.15 2.05 29.86
CA SER A 3 -32.45 1.04 28.83
C SER A 3 -31.14 0.35 28.49
N GLU A 4 -31.17 -0.98 28.47
CA GLU A 4 -30.00 -1.79 28.08
C GLU A 4 -29.66 -1.46 26.61
N SER A 5 -28.38 -1.27 26.32
CA SER A 5 -27.91 -0.90 24.98
C SER A 5 -28.06 -2.07 24.00
N LEU A 6 -28.10 -1.76 22.69
CA LEU A 6 -28.13 -2.79 21.64
C LEU A 6 -26.97 -3.80 21.78
N THR A 7 -25.78 -3.32 22.12
CA THR A 7 -24.57 -4.15 22.29
C THR A 7 -24.65 -5.05 23.52
N GLU A 8 -25.23 -4.59 24.62
CA GLU A 8 -25.48 -5.44 25.81
C GLU A 8 -26.52 -6.53 25.53
N ARG A 9 -27.59 -6.18 24.81
CA ARG A 9 -28.60 -7.14 24.35
C ARG A 9 -28.01 -8.16 23.38
N PHE A 10 -27.13 -7.73 22.47
CA PHE A 10 -26.40 -8.60 21.55
C PHE A 10 -25.54 -9.64 22.28
N LYS A 11 -24.76 -9.18 23.28
CA LYS A 11 -23.92 -10.04 24.12
C LYS A 11 -24.72 -11.09 24.90
N LYS A 12 -25.99 -10.81 25.21
CA LYS A 12 -26.93 -11.74 25.87
C LYS A 12 -27.77 -12.58 24.91
N GLN A 13 -27.61 -12.38 23.60
CA GLN A 13 -28.43 -12.98 22.56
C GLN A 13 -29.94 -12.63 22.70
N ASP A 14 -30.25 -11.44 23.21
CA ASP A 14 -31.60 -10.94 23.50
C ASP A 14 -32.02 -9.84 22.50
N ILE A 15 -31.99 -10.20 21.22
CA ILE A 15 -32.34 -9.32 20.10
C ILE A 15 -33.36 -10.03 19.21
N GLU A 16 -34.44 -9.36 18.85
CA GLU A 16 -35.41 -9.89 17.89
C GLU A 16 -34.84 -9.89 16.46
N PRO A 17 -35.20 -10.86 15.59
CA PRO A 17 -34.69 -10.91 14.22
C PRO A 17 -34.86 -9.61 13.41
N SER A 18 -35.93 -8.84 13.65
CA SER A 18 -36.20 -7.57 12.98
C SER A 18 -35.33 -6.41 13.47
N GLU A 19 -34.75 -6.53 14.66
CA GLU A 19 -33.90 -5.50 15.27
C GLU A 19 -32.44 -5.62 14.83
N PHE A 20 -32.00 -6.81 14.40
CA PHE A 20 -30.60 -7.05 13.98
C PHE A 20 -30.41 -6.92 12.45
N ASN A 21 -30.58 -5.71 11.94
CA ASN A 21 -30.30 -5.37 10.53
C ASN A 21 -28.82 -4.99 10.31
N HIS A 22 -28.44 -4.64 9.08
CA HIS A 22 -27.08 -4.23 8.71
C HIS A 22 -26.53 -3.09 9.60
N LEU A 23 -27.33 -2.05 9.82
CA LEU A 23 -26.94 -0.91 10.65
C LEU A 23 -26.69 -1.33 12.11
N ALA A 24 -27.57 -2.17 12.65
CA ALA A 24 -27.43 -2.73 14.00
C ALA A 24 -26.17 -3.59 14.12
N HIS A 25 -25.86 -4.42 13.11
CA HIS A 25 -24.63 -5.21 13.05
C HIS A 25 -23.41 -4.28 13.10
N LEU A 26 -23.32 -3.30 12.21
CA LEU A 26 -22.18 -2.38 12.16
C LEU A 26 -22.05 -1.57 13.47
N LYS A 27 -23.16 -1.15 14.08
CA LYS A 27 -23.15 -0.44 15.37
C LYS A 27 -22.55 -1.28 16.48
N VAL A 28 -22.94 -2.55 16.57
CA VAL A 28 -22.39 -3.48 17.58
C VAL A 28 -20.92 -3.75 17.30
N ALA A 29 -20.54 -3.98 16.04
CA ALA A 29 -19.14 -4.16 15.64
C ALA A 29 -18.28 -2.93 16.00
N TRP A 30 -18.81 -1.72 15.77
CA TRP A 30 -18.20 -0.45 16.18
C TRP A 30 -17.97 -0.39 17.69
N ASP A 31 -18.95 -0.78 18.50
CA ASP A 31 -18.80 -0.78 19.96
C ASP A 31 -17.74 -1.81 20.42
N TYR A 32 -17.66 -2.97 19.76
CA TYR A 32 -16.64 -3.98 20.08
C TYR A 32 -15.22 -3.46 19.82
N ILE A 33 -14.97 -2.73 18.72
CA ILE A 33 -13.65 -2.16 18.43
C ILE A 33 -13.30 -0.92 19.29
N HIS A 34 -14.25 -0.42 20.08
CA HIS A 34 -14.00 0.61 21.11
C HIS A 34 -13.76 -0.01 22.49
N GLU A 35 -14.40 -1.14 22.78
CA GLU A 35 -14.29 -1.80 24.08
C GLU A 35 -13.07 -2.74 24.19
N TYR A 36 -12.62 -3.29 23.07
CA TYR A 36 -11.59 -4.32 23.03
C TYR A 36 -10.47 -3.99 22.03
N SER A 37 -9.29 -4.58 22.26
CA SER A 37 -8.25 -4.60 21.22
C SER A 37 -8.76 -5.31 19.97
N MET A 38 -8.20 -5.02 18.79
CA MET A 38 -8.72 -5.58 17.54
C MET A 38 -8.76 -7.12 17.51
N VAL A 39 -7.76 -7.77 18.11
CA VAL A 39 -7.70 -9.24 18.25
C VAL A 39 -8.84 -9.74 19.13
N GLU A 40 -9.07 -9.10 20.27
CA GLU A 40 -10.13 -9.48 21.20
C GLU A 40 -11.53 -9.15 20.66
N ALA A 41 -11.71 -8.00 20.02
CA ALA A 41 -12.94 -7.57 19.38
C ALA A 41 -13.39 -8.62 18.37
N ARG A 42 -12.49 -9.05 17.50
CA ARG A 42 -12.76 -10.08 16.48
C ARG A 42 -13.19 -11.40 17.10
N GLU A 43 -12.41 -11.94 18.03
CA GLU A 43 -12.71 -13.23 18.66
C GLU A 43 -14.04 -13.20 19.41
N LYS A 44 -14.29 -12.14 20.20
CA LYS A 44 -15.54 -11.99 20.95
C LYS A 44 -16.74 -11.78 20.03
N PHE A 45 -16.59 -10.95 19.00
CA PHE A 45 -17.66 -10.67 18.07
C PHE A 45 -18.09 -11.94 17.32
N HIS A 46 -17.12 -12.73 16.82
CA HIS A 46 -17.39 -14.05 16.22
C HIS A 46 -18.11 -14.99 17.18
N GLN A 47 -17.65 -15.08 18.43
CA GLN A 47 -18.30 -15.93 19.43
C GLN A 47 -19.76 -15.53 19.66
N ASP A 48 -20.04 -14.24 19.77
CA ASP A 48 -21.38 -13.75 20.11
C ASP A 48 -22.32 -13.73 18.91
N ILE A 49 -21.85 -13.39 17.70
CA ILE A 49 -22.66 -13.48 16.47
C ILE A 49 -23.05 -14.93 16.16
N ILE A 50 -22.12 -15.89 16.35
CA ILE A 50 -22.41 -17.31 16.16
C ILE A 50 -23.43 -17.82 17.18
N LYS A 51 -23.41 -17.35 18.42
CA LYS A 51 -24.45 -17.71 19.41
C LYS A 51 -25.78 -17.09 19.03
N LEU A 52 -25.79 -15.83 18.60
CA LEU A 52 -27.02 -15.13 18.22
C LEU A 52 -27.69 -15.83 17.03
N THR A 53 -26.93 -16.15 15.97
CA THR A 53 -27.50 -16.84 14.80
C THR A 53 -28.10 -18.20 15.16
N LYS A 54 -27.54 -18.92 16.13
CA LYS A 54 -28.14 -20.16 16.66
C LYS A 54 -29.46 -19.92 17.39
N VAL A 55 -29.51 -18.91 18.26
CA VAL A 55 -30.75 -18.56 18.99
C VAL A 55 -31.86 -18.15 18.02
N LEU A 56 -31.50 -17.45 16.94
CA LEU A 56 -32.45 -17.00 15.91
C LEU A 56 -32.73 -18.03 14.82
N GLY A 57 -32.08 -19.20 14.84
CA GLY A 57 -32.21 -20.23 13.80
C GLY A 57 -31.79 -19.76 12.41
N ALA A 58 -30.76 -18.90 12.34
CA ALA A 58 -30.25 -18.24 11.13
C ALA A 58 -28.74 -18.45 10.92
N GLU A 59 -28.25 -19.64 11.29
CA GLU A 59 -26.83 -20.02 11.22
C GLU A 59 -26.25 -19.91 9.81
N GLU A 60 -27.08 -20.10 8.78
CA GLU A 60 -26.73 -19.96 7.38
C GLU A 60 -26.31 -18.54 7.00
N LYS A 61 -26.76 -17.53 7.76
CA LYS A 61 -26.43 -16.12 7.54
C LYS A 61 -25.07 -15.71 8.09
N TYR A 62 -24.46 -16.53 8.95
CA TYR A 62 -23.11 -16.26 9.41
C TYR A 62 -22.12 -16.43 8.26
N HIS A 63 -21.23 -15.44 8.12
CA HIS A 63 -20.23 -15.41 7.07
C HIS A 63 -18.90 -14.93 7.66
N ARG A 64 -17.89 -15.81 7.67
CA ARG A 64 -16.60 -15.54 8.31
C ARG A 64 -15.89 -14.35 7.69
N THR A 65 -15.64 -14.38 6.37
CA THR A 65 -14.91 -13.31 5.68
C THR A 65 -15.61 -11.95 5.78
N LEU A 66 -16.93 -11.87 5.55
CA LEU A 66 -17.66 -10.60 5.67
C LEU A 66 -17.64 -10.02 7.09
N THR A 67 -17.74 -10.86 8.12
CA THR A 67 -17.67 -10.40 9.51
C THR A 67 -16.29 -9.81 9.81
N ASP A 68 -15.23 -10.50 9.36
CA ASP A 68 -13.86 -10.01 9.48
C ASP A 68 -13.67 -8.70 8.69
N PHE A 69 -14.12 -8.66 7.44
CA PHE A 69 -14.08 -7.47 6.57
C PHE A 69 -14.69 -6.22 7.22
N PHE A 70 -15.91 -6.32 7.76
CA PHE A 70 -16.57 -5.15 8.35
C PHE A 70 -15.91 -4.68 9.64
N LEU A 71 -15.41 -5.59 10.48
CA LEU A 71 -14.63 -5.21 11.66
C LEU A 71 -13.39 -4.42 11.24
N ASP A 72 -12.67 -4.92 10.24
CA ASP A 72 -11.47 -4.27 9.74
C ASP A 72 -11.75 -2.93 9.05
N TYR A 73 -12.84 -2.85 8.28
CA TYR A 73 -13.24 -1.61 7.62
C TYR A 73 -13.67 -0.55 8.64
N LEU A 74 -14.47 -0.92 9.65
CA LEU A 74 -14.87 -0.01 10.73
C LEU A 74 -13.68 0.50 11.54
N TYR A 75 -12.64 -0.34 11.67
CA TYR A 75 -11.41 0.07 12.32
C TYR A 75 -10.63 1.13 11.53
N GLN A 76 -10.62 1.02 10.19
CA GLN A 76 -10.09 2.08 9.31
C GLN A 76 -10.92 3.37 9.41
N VAL A 77 -12.24 3.26 9.48
CA VAL A 77 -13.13 4.41 9.70
C VAL A 77 -12.85 5.09 11.04
N LYS A 78 -12.69 4.30 12.12
CA LYS A 78 -12.33 4.80 13.46
C LYS A 78 -11.05 5.61 13.40
N TRP A 79 -10.02 5.04 12.74
CA TRP A 79 -8.77 5.74 12.53
C TRP A 79 -8.97 7.08 11.82
N TYR A 80 -9.63 7.06 10.66
CA TYR A 80 -9.86 8.25 9.85
C TYR A 80 -10.54 9.39 10.63
N LEU A 81 -11.61 9.08 11.38
CA LEU A 81 -12.36 10.08 12.17
C LEU A 81 -11.52 10.73 13.27
N ASN A 82 -10.54 10.02 13.82
CA ASN A 82 -9.63 10.56 14.85
C ASN A 82 -8.58 11.53 14.28
N HIS A 83 -8.31 11.49 12.98
CA HIS A 83 -7.16 12.18 12.37
C HIS A 83 -7.55 13.39 11.51
N THR A 84 -8.79 13.50 11.09
CA THR A 84 -9.25 14.63 10.25
C THR A 84 -9.70 15.86 11.03
N GLY A 85 -9.73 15.81 12.38
CA GLY A 85 -10.03 16.95 13.24
C GLY A 85 -11.44 17.54 13.11
N GLN A 86 -12.30 16.96 12.26
CA GLN A 86 -13.63 17.48 11.93
C GLN A 86 -14.79 16.78 12.64
N SER A 87 -14.54 15.69 13.39
CA SER A 87 -15.63 14.95 14.05
C SER A 87 -15.23 14.31 15.38
N SER A 88 -16.17 14.26 16.31
CA SER A 88 -16.09 13.37 17.46
C SER A 88 -16.17 11.91 16.99
N GLU A 89 -15.27 11.05 17.48
CA GLU A 89 -15.30 9.58 17.33
C GLU A 89 -16.63 9.01 17.85
N SER A 90 -17.65 9.03 16.99
CA SER A 90 -19.01 8.69 17.36
C SER A 90 -19.68 7.93 16.24
N TRP A 91 -20.57 7.00 16.60
CA TRP A 91 -21.38 6.28 15.61
C TRP A 91 -22.13 7.21 14.65
N ARG A 92 -22.61 8.34 15.18
CA ARG A 92 -23.30 9.35 14.36
C ARG A 92 -22.39 9.93 13.26
N SER A 93 -21.09 10.04 13.53
CA SER A 93 -20.11 10.50 12.54
C SER A 93 -19.86 9.44 11.47
N VAL A 94 -19.86 8.15 11.83
CA VAL A 94 -19.80 7.05 10.85
C VAL A 94 -21.03 7.10 9.94
N GLU A 95 -22.23 7.26 10.50
CA GLU A 95 -23.47 7.35 9.71
C GLU A 95 -23.46 8.51 8.71
N GLN A 96 -22.83 9.63 9.10
CA GLN A 96 -22.78 10.84 8.28
C GLN A 96 -21.67 10.80 7.22
N GLN A 97 -20.51 10.25 7.56
CA GLN A 97 -19.29 10.35 6.75
C GLN A 97 -18.99 9.08 5.95
N CYS A 98 -19.67 7.96 6.23
CA CYS A 98 -19.43 6.70 5.51
C CYS A 98 -20.70 6.19 4.82
N PRO A 99 -21.34 6.98 3.94
CA PRO A 99 -22.63 6.64 3.34
C PRO A 99 -22.59 5.34 2.54
N LEU A 100 -21.44 4.99 1.94
CA LEU A 100 -21.27 3.74 1.21
C LEU A 100 -21.34 2.51 2.13
N LEU A 101 -20.65 2.55 3.28
CA LEU A 101 -20.68 1.49 4.29
C LEU A 101 -22.11 1.26 4.82
N ILE A 102 -22.86 2.33 4.99
CA ILE A 102 -24.20 2.29 5.59
C ILE A 102 -25.27 1.88 4.57
N ASN A 103 -25.24 2.47 3.38
CA ASN A 103 -26.33 2.37 2.42
C ASN A 103 -26.08 1.35 1.31
N ASP A 104 -24.82 1.03 0.99
CA ASP A 104 -24.47 0.13 -0.10
C ASP A 104 -23.23 -0.72 0.24
N ALA A 105 -23.37 -1.50 1.31
CA ALA A 105 -22.30 -2.39 1.76
C ALA A 105 -21.92 -3.45 0.71
N LYS A 106 -22.83 -3.80 -0.20
CA LYS A 106 -22.53 -4.72 -1.31
C LYS A 106 -21.56 -4.10 -2.30
N ARG A 107 -21.81 -2.85 -2.72
CA ARG A 107 -20.87 -2.10 -3.55
C ARG A 107 -19.53 -1.94 -2.83
N LEU A 108 -19.54 -1.63 -1.52
CA LEU A 108 -18.30 -1.58 -0.75
C LEU A 108 -17.52 -2.90 -0.80
N ILE A 109 -18.16 -4.04 -0.55
CA ILE A 109 -17.52 -5.36 -0.60
C ILE A 109 -16.96 -5.65 -2.00
N SER A 110 -17.69 -5.26 -3.05
CA SER A 110 -17.27 -5.47 -4.45
C SER A 110 -15.98 -4.77 -4.84
N TYR A 111 -15.55 -3.78 -4.05
CA TYR A 111 -14.24 -3.15 -4.23
C TYR A 111 -13.07 -4.03 -3.77
N TYR A 112 -13.33 -5.02 -2.93
CA TYR A 112 -12.30 -5.88 -2.34
C TYR A 112 -12.40 -7.32 -2.82
N TYR A 113 -13.62 -7.86 -2.94
CA TYR A 113 -13.83 -9.25 -3.31
C TYR A 113 -14.62 -9.41 -4.60
N SER A 114 -14.21 -10.35 -5.43
CA SER A 114 -15.04 -10.81 -6.54
C SER A 114 -16.28 -11.53 -6.03
N ASP A 115 -17.35 -11.49 -6.84
CA ASP A 115 -18.58 -12.23 -6.55
C ASP A 115 -18.31 -13.74 -6.44
N GLU A 116 -17.35 -14.28 -7.19
CA GLU A 116 -16.99 -15.70 -7.12
C GLU A 116 -16.35 -16.05 -5.77
N LEU A 117 -15.35 -15.27 -5.34
CA LEU A 117 -14.64 -15.54 -4.09
C LEU A 117 -15.53 -15.32 -2.87
N ILE A 118 -16.22 -14.17 -2.79
CA ILE A 118 -16.96 -13.81 -1.57
C ILE A 118 -18.14 -14.73 -1.33
N ASN A 119 -18.77 -15.25 -2.38
CA ASN A 119 -19.91 -16.17 -2.24
C ASN A 119 -19.47 -17.65 -2.10
N SER A 120 -18.17 -17.94 -2.00
CA SER A 120 -17.67 -19.30 -1.83
C SER A 120 -17.93 -19.89 -0.44
N ASP A 121 -18.09 -21.21 -0.34
CA ASP A 121 -18.18 -21.92 0.94
C ASP A 121 -16.94 -21.72 1.81
N LEU A 122 -15.78 -21.53 1.18
CA LEU A 122 -14.53 -21.25 1.86
C LEU A 122 -14.60 -19.89 2.55
N ALA A 123 -14.98 -18.82 1.84
CA ALA A 123 -15.14 -17.48 2.43
C ALA A 123 -16.22 -17.41 3.53
N ARG A 124 -17.24 -18.27 3.43
CA ARG A 124 -18.31 -18.34 4.43
C ARG A 124 -17.84 -18.97 5.75
N THR A 125 -16.95 -19.97 5.67
CA THR A 125 -16.51 -20.77 6.83
C THR A 125 -15.14 -20.39 7.38
N GLN A 126 -14.28 -19.84 6.54
CA GLN A 126 -12.91 -19.42 6.84
C GLN A 126 -12.69 -18.01 6.31
N TYR A 127 -11.73 -17.31 6.90
CA TYR A 127 -11.29 -16.04 6.34
C TYR A 127 -10.48 -16.31 5.06
N VAL A 128 -10.78 -15.56 4.01
CA VAL A 128 -10.00 -15.52 2.77
C VAL A 128 -9.61 -14.08 2.49
N ASP A 129 -8.39 -13.88 2.01
CA ASP A 129 -7.95 -12.57 1.55
C ASP A 129 -8.72 -12.15 0.30
N ALA A 130 -8.91 -10.84 0.18
CA ALA A 130 -9.52 -10.21 -0.98
C ALA A 130 -8.73 -10.45 -2.26
N ASP A 131 -9.43 -10.72 -3.37
CA ASP A 131 -8.85 -11.02 -4.69
C ASP A 131 -8.93 -9.88 -5.69
N ILE A 132 -9.70 -8.82 -5.41
CA ILE A 132 -9.74 -7.59 -6.24
C ILE A 132 -8.76 -6.56 -5.68
N MET A 133 -8.99 -6.11 -4.45
CA MET A 133 -8.14 -5.16 -3.76
C MET A 133 -7.85 -5.72 -2.37
N PRO A 134 -6.58 -6.03 -2.03
CA PRO A 134 -6.27 -6.46 -0.69
C PRO A 134 -6.65 -5.34 0.27
N LEU A 135 -7.44 -5.67 1.29
CA LEU A 135 -7.65 -4.77 2.42
C LEU A 135 -6.36 -4.87 3.26
N ASP A 136 -5.28 -4.25 2.78
CA ASP A 136 -3.87 -4.53 3.13
C ASP A 136 -3.52 -4.28 4.62
N ARG A 137 -4.49 -3.84 5.42
CA ARG A 137 -4.37 -3.68 6.89
C ARG A 137 -5.47 -4.34 7.73
N ALA A 138 -6.46 -4.96 7.09
CA ALA A 138 -7.33 -5.97 7.71
C ALA A 138 -6.62 -7.32 7.84
N SER A 139 -5.84 -7.65 6.82
CA SER A 139 -4.99 -8.84 6.76
C SER A 139 -3.86 -8.81 7.80
N LEU A 140 -3.51 -7.63 8.35
CA LEU A 140 -2.38 -7.48 9.27
C LEU A 140 -2.72 -7.64 10.77
N ARG A 141 -3.99 -7.75 11.20
CA ARG A 141 -4.35 -8.09 12.61
C ARG A 141 -3.53 -7.35 13.70
N PHE A 142 -3.15 -6.09 13.50
CA PHE A 142 -2.39 -5.29 14.48
C PHE A 142 -3.28 -4.28 15.23
N SER A 143 -2.79 -3.87 16.40
CA SER A 143 -3.42 -3.05 17.46
C SER A 143 -3.66 -1.57 17.09
N GLU A 144 -4.31 -0.81 17.99
CA GLU A 144 -4.79 0.60 17.98
C GLU A 144 -3.90 1.72 17.41
N ALA A 145 -2.76 1.40 16.80
CA ALA A 145 -1.93 2.38 16.13
C ALA A 145 -2.50 2.76 14.75
N GLU A 146 -2.33 4.04 14.46
CA GLU A 146 -2.66 4.75 13.24
C GLU A 146 -2.14 4.05 11.97
N ILE A 147 -2.64 4.34 10.76
CA ILE A 147 -1.92 3.94 9.54
C ILE A 147 -0.73 4.90 9.42
N PRO A 148 0.52 4.53 9.80
CA PRO A 148 1.65 5.41 9.56
C PRO A 148 1.80 5.67 8.06
N VAL A 149 2.40 6.81 7.72
CA VAL A 149 2.76 7.17 6.32
C VAL A 149 3.58 6.06 5.65
N PHE A 150 4.41 5.38 6.42
CA PHE A 150 5.28 4.30 5.98
C PHE A 150 5.46 3.25 7.06
N ASP A 151 5.81 2.03 6.66
CA ASP A 151 6.38 1.05 7.58
C ASP A 151 7.90 1.05 7.44
N LEU A 152 8.58 0.89 8.58
CA LEU A 152 10.03 0.89 8.68
C LEU A 152 10.51 -0.38 9.38
N VAL A 153 11.42 -1.09 8.73
CA VAL A 153 12.23 -2.15 9.34
C VAL A 153 13.67 -1.64 9.33
N GLU A 154 14.10 -1.08 10.45
CA GLU A 154 15.47 -0.58 10.62
C GLU A 154 16.41 -1.72 11.00
N GLN A 155 17.52 -1.84 10.25
CA GLN A 155 18.51 -2.89 10.43
C GLN A 155 19.93 -2.32 10.38
N ASP A 156 20.90 -3.16 10.73
CA ASP A 156 22.32 -2.78 10.71
C ASP A 156 22.94 -3.05 9.34
N SER A 157 22.66 -2.19 8.35
CA SER A 157 23.17 -2.33 6.98
C SER A 157 23.49 -0.99 6.32
N PRO A 158 24.54 -0.94 5.47
CA PRO A 158 24.87 0.23 4.65
C PRO A 158 23.91 0.44 3.47
N ILE A 159 22.98 -0.50 3.24
CA ILE A 159 21.97 -0.44 2.19
C ILE A 159 20.60 -0.14 2.82
N ILE A 160 19.89 0.79 2.20
CA ILE A 160 18.48 1.10 2.50
C ILE A 160 17.68 0.75 1.25
N VAL A 161 16.62 -0.04 1.39
CA VAL A 161 15.64 -0.28 0.32
C VAL A 161 14.41 0.59 0.57
N SER A 162 14.06 1.43 -0.40
CA SER A 162 12.92 2.34 -0.36
C SER A 162 11.90 1.93 -1.42
N MET A 163 10.64 1.82 -1.01
CA MET A 163 9.49 1.39 -1.81
C MET A 163 8.38 2.45 -1.75
N PRO A 164 8.53 3.58 -2.47
CA PRO A 164 7.62 4.71 -2.36
C PRO A 164 6.24 4.49 -2.98
N HIS A 165 6.09 3.49 -3.87
CA HIS A 165 4.85 3.22 -4.62
C HIS A 165 4.17 1.91 -4.25
N HIS A 166 4.59 1.28 -3.15
CA HIS A 166 4.00 0.03 -2.65
C HIS A 166 2.59 0.21 -2.07
N GLY A 167 2.34 1.37 -1.44
CA GLY A 167 1.10 1.64 -0.72
C GLY A 167 -0.11 1.68 -1.65
N GLN A 168 -1.27 1.36 -1.08
CA GLN A 168 -2.56 1.32 -1.81
C GLN A 168 -3.62 2.19 -1.16
N PHE A 169 -3.40 2.62 0.09
CA PHE A 169 -4.43 3.30 0.85
C PHE A 169 -4.67 4.72 0.33
N ILE A 170 -5.93 5.07 0.11
CA ILE A 170 -6.40 6.43 -0.18
C ILE A 170 -7.39 6.82 0.92
N PRO A 171 -7.14 7.91 1.68
CA PRO A 171 -8.07 8.45 2.66
C PRO A 171 -9.45 8.73 2.07
N HIS A 172 -10.51 8.53 2.87
CA HIS A 172 -11.89 8.65 2.40
C HIS A 172 -12.23 10.05 1.87
N ASP A 173 -11.78 11.12 2.53
CA ASP A 173 -11.95 12.52 2.07
C ASP A 173 -11.40 12.75 0.66
N VAL A 174 -10.35 12.02 0.28
CA VAL A 174 -9.78 12.09 -1.06
C VAL A 174 -10.51 11.14 -2.00
N LEU A 175 -10.73 9.90 -1.56
CA LEU A 175 -11.34 8.86 -2.38
C LEU A 175 -12.77 9.22 -2.83
N GLU A 176 -13.55 9.94 -2.01
CA GLU A 176 -14.92 10.36 -2.36
C GLU A 176 -14.98 11.37 -3.51
N GLN A 177 -13.85 12.02 -3.83
CA GLN A 177 -13.68 12.96 -4.94
C GLN A 177 -13.09 12.28 -6.19
N MET A 178 -12.71 11.00 -6.07
CA MET A 178 -12.07 10.26 -7.16
C MET A 178 -13.10 9.42 -7.92
N THR A 179 -12.80 9.16 -9.18
CA THR A 179 -13.57 8.21 -9.99
C THR A 179 -13.33 6.77 -9.53
N ASP A 180 -14.22 5.85 -9.92
CA ASP A 180 -14.03 4.42 -9.66
C ASP A 180 -12.70 3.88 -10.29
N THR A 181 -12.08 4.59 -11.24
CA THR A 181 -10.76 4.25 -11.80
C THR A 181 -9.67 4.21 -10.73
N ALA A 182 -9.73 5.08 -9.71
CA ALA A 182 -8.76 5.10 -8.63
C ALA A 182 -8.72 3.78 -7.84
N LEU A 183 -9.86 3.08 -7.75
CA LEU A 183 -10.00 1.81 -7.04
C LEU A 183 -9.22 0.69 -7.70
N ASN A 184 -8.97 0.79 -9.02
CA ASN A 184 -8.18 -0.21 -9.74
C ASN A 184 -6.71 -0.22 -9.29
N SER A 185 -6.19 0.89 -8.73
CA SER A 185 -4.81 1.00 -8.25
C SER A 185 -3.77 0.48 -9.25
N ALA A 186 -4.05 0.66 -10.55
CA ALA A 186 -3.34 0.01 -11.66
C ALA A 186 -1.84 0.33 -11.70
N ASP A 187 -1.46 1.52 -11.23
CA ASP A 187 -0.09 2.03 -11.29
C ASP A 187 0.71 1.75 -10.00
N THR A 188 0.18 0.92 -9.11
CA THR A 188 0.82 0.51 -7.85
C THR A 188 1.96 -0.47 -8.11
N ASP A 189 2.99 -0.39 -7.28
CA ASP A 189 4.11 -1.33 -7.27
C ASP A 189 3.75 -2.54 -6.40
N TRP A 190 2.90 -3.39 -6.97
CA TRP A 190 2.24 -4.48 -6.28
C TRP A 190 3.23 -5.46 -5.63
N TYR A 191 2.94 -5.88 -4.40
CA TYR A 191 3.64 -6.95 -3.66
C TYR A 191 5.15 -6.77 -3.45
N LEU A 192 5.69 -5.55 -3.58
CA LEU A 192 7.13 -5.29 -3.37
C LEU A 192 7.65 -5.83 -2.02
N VAL A 193 6.93 -5.62 -0.92
CA VAL A 193 7.34 -6.13 0.40
C VAL A 193 7.44 -7.67 0.42
N GLN A 194 6.53 -8.37 -0.24
CA GLN A 194 6.54 -9.83 -0.33
C GLN A 194 7.68 -10.33 -1.23
N LEU A 195 7.86 -9.69 -2.39
CA LEU A 195 8.93 -9.99 -3.34
C LEU A 195 10.32 -9.80 -2.73
N TYR A 196 10.49 -8.80 -1.88
CA TYR A 196 11.73 -8.47 -1.19
C TYR A 196 11.80 -9.03 0.24
N SER A 197 11.01 -10.05 0.58
CA SER A 197 11.01 -10.65 1.93
C SER A 197 12.37 -11.16 2.40
N PHE A 198 13.30 -11.47 1.48
CA PHE A 198 14.68 -11.82 1.79
C PHE A 198 15.50 -10.71 2.49
N LEU A 199 15.04 -9.45 2.47
CA LEU A 199 15.76 -8.33 3.09
C LEU A 199 15.92 -8.50 4.61
N GLU A 200 14.99 -9.15 5.28
CA GLU A 200 15.09 -9.45 6.72
C GLU A 200 16.24 -10.41 7.02
N GLU A 201 16.40 -11.46 6.20
CA GLU A 201 17.51 -12.40 6.29
C GLU A 201 18.85 -11.69 6.06
N LEU A 202 18.89 -10.75 5.12
CA LEU A 202 20.07 -9.95 4.81
C LEU A 202 20.31 -8.79 5.80
N LYS A 203 19.38 -8.58 6.76
CA LYS A 203 19.39 -7.43 7.68
C LYS A 203 19.53 -6.09 6.95
N VAL A 204 18.83 -5.92 5.83
CA VAL A 204 18.82 -4.68 5.07
C VAL A 204 17.68 -3.79 5.59
N THR A 205 17.96 -2.51 5.78
CA THR A 205 16.94 -1.54 6.21
C THR A 205 15.93 -1.35 5.09
N ARG A 206 14.64 -1.34 5.42
CA ARG A 206 13.54 -1.19 4.45
C ARG A 206 12.54 -0.14 4.92
N ILE A 207 12.13 0.74 4.02
CA ILE A 207 11.02 1.68 4.20
C ILE A 207 10.04 1.55 3.01
N ASN A 208 8.74 1.38 3.28
CA ASN A 208 7.70 1.36 2.24
C ASN A 208 6.60 2.35 2.57
N ALA A 209 6.06 3.01 1.55
CA ALA A 209 4.85 3.80 1.71
C ALA A 209 3.64 2.90 1.98
N ASN A 210 2.67 3.43 2.71
CA ASN A 210 1.39 2.77 2.95
C ASN A 210 0.24 3.38 2.13
N TYR A 211 0.44 4.60 1.64
CA TYR A 211 -0.53 5.35 0.84
C TYR A 211 -0.27 5.18 -0.65
N SER A 212 -1.36 5.19 -1.43
CA SER A 212 -1.30 5.07 -2.89
C SER A 212 -0.60 6.26 -3.52
N ARG A 213 0.15 6.00 -4.60
CA ARG A 213 0.71 7.05 -5.44
C ARG A 213 -0.37 7.95 -6.07
N TYR A 214 -1.61 7.47 -6.18
CA TYR A 214 -2.75 8.28 -6.65
C TYR A 214 -3.17 9.34 -5.65
N LEU A 215 -2.89 9.13 -4.35
CA LEU A 215 -3.02 10.19 -3.36
C LEU A 215 -1.93 11.24 -3.57
N ILE A 216 -0.67 10.80 -3.56
CA ILE A 216 0.52 11.62 -3.76
C ILE A 216 1.73 10.75 -4.14
N ASP A 217 2.41 11.09 -5.23
CA ASP A 217 3.59 10.39 -5.72
C ASP A 217 4.84 10.88 -4.97
N LEU A 218 5.32 10.05 -4.03
CA LEU A 218 6.53 10.32 -3.23
C LEU A 218 7.81 10.41 -4.08
N ASN A 219 7.80 9.89 -5.32
CA ASN A 219 8.92 9.97 -6.23
C ASN A 219 8.79 11.15 -7.21
N ARG A 220 8.09 12.21 -6.80
CA ARG A 220 8.00 13.52 -7.50
C ARG A 220 8.43 14.68 -6.59
N ASP A 221 8.89 15.74 -7.24
CA ASP A 221 9.32 16.96 -6.58
C ASP A 221 8.11 17.71 -6.00
N SER A 222 8.13 17.99 -4.70
CA SER A 222 7.03 18.68 -4.01
C SER A 222 6.81 20.13 -4.46
N SER A 223 7.78 20.73 -5.16
CA SER A 223 7.63 22.05 -5.80
C SER A 223 6.90 22.02 -7.15
N GLY A 224 6.56 20.83 -7.67
CA GLY A 224 5.93 20.65 -8.98
C GLY A 224 6.90 20.74 -10.17
N LYS A 225 8.21 20.75 -9.92
CA LYS A 225 9.21 20.75 -10.98
C LYS A 225 9.15 19.43 -11.77
N VAL A 226 8.91 19.53 -13.07
CA VAL A 226 8.90 18.37 -13.97
C VAL A 226 10.27 17.68 -14.04
N LEU A 227 10.25 16.35 -14.05
CA LEU A 227 11.44 15.52 -14.04
C LEU A 227 12.11 15.47 -15.42
N TYR A 228 11.33 15.22 -16.48
CA TYR A 228 11.79 15.11 -17.86
C TYR A 228 11.21 16.23 -18.71
N LYS A 229 12.00 17.28 -18.96
CA LYS A 229 11.57 18.42 -19.79
C LYS A 229 11.18 17.95 -21.20
N GLY A 230 9.97 18.28 -21.63
CA GLY A 230 9.44 17.95 -22.96
C GLY A 230 8.89 16.54 -23.11
N ALA A 231 8.85 15.74 -22.03
CA ALA A 231 8.17 14.45 -22.00
C ALA A 231 6.80 14.57 -21.29
N ASP A 232 5.95 13.56 -21.47
CA ASP A 232 4.77 13.36 -20.63
C ASP A 232 5.23 12.90 -19.24
N ASN A 233 4.90 13.68 -18.20
CA ASN A 233 5.31 13.42 -16.82
C ASN A 233 4.06 13.23 -15.98
N THR A 234 4.13 12.33 -14.99
CA THR A 234 3.12 12.32 -13.93
C THR A 234 3.40 13.40 -12.90
N GLU A 235 2.31 13.85 -12.27
CA GLU A 235 2.28 14.96 -11.32
C GLU A 235 2.53 14.48 -9.87
N LEU A 236 2.77 15.42 -8.96
CA LEU A 236 2.90 15.13 -7.53
C LEU A 236 1.60 14.54 -6.96
N CYS A 237 0.45 15.07 -7.34
CA CYS A 237 -0.87 14.48 -7.06
C CYS A 237 -1.46 14.08 -8.41
N PRO A 238 -1.37 12.80 -8.82
CA PRO A 238 -1.79 12.39 -10.15
C PRO A 238 -3.28 12.65 -10.42
N THR A 239 -3.58 13.20 -11.59
CA THR A 239 -4.95 13.43 -12.10
C THR A 239 -5.41 12.35 -13.08
N SER A 240 -4.49 11.50 -13.55
CA SER A 240 -4.76 10.38 -14.47
C SER A 240 -3.86 9.18 -14.20
N THR A 241 -4.31 8.00 -14.60
CA THR A 241 -3.51 6.76 -14.60
C THR A 241 -2.45 6.77 -15.71
N PHE A 242 -1.56 5.80 -15.71
CA PHE A 242 -0.62 5.57 -16.81
C PHE A 242 -1.32 5.27 -18.15
N ASP A 243 -2.59 4.90 -18.16
CA ASP A 243 -3.38 4.69 -19.38
C ASP A 243 -4.27 5.90 -19.76
N LEU A 244 -4.04 7.06 -19.11
CA LEU A 244 -4.80 8.31 -19.31
C LEU A 244 -6.27 8.23 -18.88
N GLU A 245 -6.64 7.25 -18.04
CA GLU A 245 -7.95 7.25 -17.41
C GLU A 245 -7.98 8.33 -16.32
N ALA A 246 -9.02 9.16 -16.30
CA ALA A 246 -9.15 10.25 -15.34
C ALA A 246 -9.40 9.71 -13.93
N LEU A 247 -8.67 10.25 -12.95
CA LEU A 247 -8.83 9.91 -11.53
C LEU A 247 -9.84 10.81 -10.82
N TYR A 248 -10.26 11.92 -11.42
CA TYR A 248 -11.24 12.89 -10.89
C TYR A 248 -12.22 13.29 -12.00
N GLU A 249 -13.43 13.75 -11.64
CA GLU A 249 -14.39 14.33 -12.59
C GLU A 249 -14.38 15.86 -12.54
N GLY A 250 -14.35 16.52 -13.69
CA GLY A 250 -14.56 17.97 -13.79
C GLY A 250 -13.54 18.78 -12.97
N ASP A 251 -14.04 19.61 -12.04
CA ASP A 251 -13.25 20.52 -11.20
C ASP A 251 -12.85 19.91 -9.84
N GLU A 252 -12.98 18.59 -9.66
CA GLU A 252 -12.64 17.88 -8.41
C GLU A 252 -11.14 17.52 -8.29
N GLU A 253 -10.33 17.92 -9.27
CA GLU A 253 -8.87 17.76 -9.21
C GLU A 253 -8.25 18.49 -8.00
N PRO A 254 -7.17 17.96 -7.40
CA PRO A 254 -6.56 18.54 -6.21
C PRO A 254 -6.02 19.96 -6.50
N ASP A 255 -6.62 20.95 -5.84
CA ASP A 255 -6.16 22.33 -5.91
C ASP A 255 -4.84 22.56 -5.15
N SER A 256 -4.31 23.77 -5.19
CA SER A 256 -3.05 24.10 -4.49
C SER A 256 -3.11 23.92 -2.96
N HIS A 257 -4.30 24.05 -2.35
CA HIS A 257 -4.46 23.83 -0.91
C HIS A 257 -4.40 22.34 -0.59
N GLU A 258 -5.04 21.52 -1.41
CA GLU A 258 -5.05 20.07 -1.26
C GLU A 258 -3.66 19.47 -1.53
N VAL A 259 -2.96 19.93 -2.57
CA VAL A 259 -1.57 19.54 -2.84
C VAL A 259 -0.66 19.89 -1.65
N ALA A 260 -0.80 21.08 -1.07
CA ALA A 260 -0.02 21.47 0.11
C ALA A 260 -0.35 20.59 1.32
N ARG A 261 -1.64 20.32 1.58
CA ARG A 261 -2.09 19.44 2.67
C ARG A 261 -1.50 18.03 2.55
N ARG A 262 -1.63 17.40 1.37
CA ARG A 262 -1.07 16.07 1.11
C ARG A 262 0.45 16.04 1.23
N THR A 263 1.11 17.11 0.81
CA THR A 263 2.58 17.26 0.96
C THR A 263 2.99 17.27 2.44
N GLU A 264 2.29 18.01 3.30
CA GLU A 264 2.58 18.03 4.74
C GLU A 264 2.31 16.69 5.42
N LEU A 265 1.19 16.04 5.07
CA LEU A 265 0.72 14.84 5.77
C LEU A 265 1.43 13.56 5.33
N TYR A 266 1.82 13.45 4.05
CA TYR A 266 2.29 12.17 3.49
C TYR A 266 3.68 12.29 2.87
N TRP A 267 3.95 13.33 2.08
CA TRP A 267 5.25 13.48 1.43
C TRP A 267 6.34 13.79 2.43
N LYS A 268 6.18 14.85 3.24
CA LYS A 268 7.23 15.29 4.17
C LYS A 268 7.65 14.21 5.18
N PRO A 269 6.74 13.47 5.85
CA PRO A 269 7.15 12.46 6.81
C PRO A 269 8.00 11.36 6.17
N TYR A 270 7.64 10.89 4.98
CA TYR A 270 8.41 9.88 4.25
C TYR A 270 9.82 10.39 3.92
N HIS A 271 9.92 11.60 3.35
CA HIS A 271 11.17 12.18 2.91
C HIS A 271 12.09 12.59 4.07
N GLN A 272 11.53 13.04 5.19
CA GLN A 272 12.29 13.33 6.41
C GLN A 272 12.90 12.06 6.99
N GLU A 273 12.12 10.97 7.02
CA GLU A 273 12.62 9.69 7.51
C GLU A 273 13.69 9.12 6.60
N LEU A 274 13.51 9.20 5.28
CA LEU A 274 14.52 8.76 4.33
C LEU A 274 15.83 9.52 4.51
N GLN A 275 15.78 10.84 4.70
CA GLN A 275 16.96 11.66 5.01
C GLN A 275 17.63 11.25 6.33
N ARG A 276 16.84 10.97 7.37
CA ARG A 276 17.35 10.50 8.66
C ARG A 276 18.11 9.19 8.48
N LEU A 277 17.52 8.22 7.78
CA LEU A 277 18.14 6.92 7.51
C LEU A 277 19.42 7.07 6.70
N ILE A 278 19.41 7.82 5.59
CA ILE A 278 20.60 8.05 4.76
C ILE A 278 21.74 8.63 5.59
N LYS A 279 21.43 9.67 6.39
CA LYS A 279 22.43 10.31 7.24
C LYS A 279 23.00 9.34 8.27
N GLN A 280 22.13 8.63 8.99
CA GLN A 280 22.53 7.67 10.01
C GLN A 280 23.40 6.54 9.43
N THR A 281 22.99 5.99 8.29
CA THR A 281 23.73 4.94 7.60
C THR A 281 25.10 5.43 7.16
N LYS A 282 25.17 6.60 6.51
CA LYS A 282 26.44 7.20 6.09
C LYS A 282 27.37 7.51 7.26
N ASP A 283 26.85 8.07 8.35
CA ASP A 283 27.63 8.36 9.56
C ASP A 283 28.21 7.07 10.18
N LYS A 284 27.46 5.96 10.14
CA LYS A 284 27.84 4.69 10.75
C LYS A 284 28.83 3.89 9.89
N PHE A 285 28.58 3.78 8.59
CA PHE A 285 29.32 2.90 7.68
C PHE A 285 30.34 3.63 6.81
N GLY A 286 30.33 4.97 6.81
CA GLY A 286 31.16 5.81 5.94
C GLY A 286 30.60 6.00 4.53
N TYR A 287 29.52 5.29 4.19
CA TYR A 287 28.78 5.41 2.94
C TYR A 287 27.32 4.98 3.15
N CYS A 288 26.46 5.29 2.18
CA CYS A 288 25.08 4.82 2.14
C CYS A 288 24.70 4.48 0.70
N LEU A 289 24.11 3.31 0.47
CA LEU A 289 23.47 2.97 -0.80
C LEU A 289 21.95 2.94 -0.60
N LEU A 290 21.25 3.89 -1.21
CA LEU A 290 19.79 3.87 -1.30
C LEU A 290 19.36 3.13 -2.58
N PHE A 291 18.70 1.99 -2.39
CA PHE A 291 18.12 1.20 -3.47
C PHE A 291 16.61 1.47 -3.56
N GLU A 292 16.23 2.19 -4.61
CA GLU A 292 14.83 2.50 -4.96
C GLU A 292 14.23 1.30 -5.69
N ALA A 293 13.38 0.54 -5.00
CA ALA A 293 12.68 -0.62 -5.55
C ALA A 293 11.34 -0.18 -6.12
N HIS A 294 11.19 -0.32 -7.45
CA HIS A 294 9.98 0.01 -8.19
C HIS A 294 9.56 -1.15 -9.09
N THR A 295 8.27 -1.24 -9.42
CA THR A 295 7.78 -2.15 -10.45
C THR A 295 6.80 -1.47 -11.39
N ILE A 296 6.73 -1.94 -12.63
CA ILE A 296 5.83 -1.37 -13.64
C ILE A 296 5.23 -2.46 -14.51
N GLN A 297 4.02 -2.22 -15.02
CA GLN A 297 3.43 -3.03 -16.08
C GLN A 297 4.43 -3.23 -17.24
N SER A 298 4.51 -4.43 -17.78
CA SER A 298 5.41 -4.81 -18.87
C SER A 298 5.12 -4.06 -20.16
N HIS A 299 3.89 -3.54 -20.31
CA HIS A 299 3.46 -2.70 -21.43
C HIS A 299 2.77 -1.46 -20.88
N VAL A 300 3.34 -0.28 -21.19
CA VAL A 300 2.71 1.02 -20.85
C VAL A 300 2.73 1.90 -22.09
N PRO A 301 1.73 1.76 -22.99
CA PRO A 301 1.73 2.41 -24.30
C PRO A 301 1.80 3.94 -24.25
N ARG A 302 1.32 4.56 -23.16
CA ARG A 302 1.42 6.01 -22.94
C ARG A 302 2.87 6.50 -23.00
N PHE A 303 3.81 5.71 -22.48
CA PHE A 303 5.20 6.14 -22.33
C PHE A 303 6.16 5.40 -23.28
N PHE A 304 5.84 4.16 -23.69
CA PHE A 304 6.79 3.26 -24.34
C PHE A 304 6.17 2.41 -25.46
N ASP A 305 6.96 2.17 -26.51
CA ASP A 305 6.63 1.21 -27.56
C ASP A 305 7.07 -0.21 -27.15
N GLY A 306 6.15 -1.17 -27.25
CA GLY A 306 6.43 -2.60 -27.03
C GLY A 306 6.59 -3.00 -25.57
N GLN A 307 7.06 -4.24 -25.35
CA GLN A 307 7.33 -4.77 -24.02
C GLN A 307 8.62 -4.15 -23.45
N LEU A 308 8.56 -3.71 -22.19
CA LEU A 308 9.71 -3.22 -21.44
C LEU A 308 10.68 -4.37 -21.09
N PRO A 309 12.00 -4.09 -21.03
CA PRO A 309 12.95 -5.01 -20.41
C PRO A 309 12.55 -5.35 -18.96
N ASP A 310 13.00 -6.50 -18.47
CA ASP A 310 12.60 -7.00 -17.15
C ASP A 310 13.27 -6.21 -16.02
N PHE A 311 14.58 -6.00 -16.10
CA PHE A 311 15.37 -5.20 -15.16
C PHE A 311 15.77 -3.87 -15.80
N ASN A 312 15.17 -2.76 -15.37
CA ASN A 312 15.53 -1.42 -15.83
C ASN A 312 16.21 -0.64 -14.71
N PHE A 313 17.53 -0.49 -14.79
CA PHE A 313 18.30 0.26 -13.81
C PHE A 313 18.35 1.74 -14.16
N GLY A 314 18.09 2.60 -13.16
CA GLY A 314 18.21 4.05 -13.27
C GLY A 314 19.30 4.59 -12.33
N THR A 315 20.29 5.28 -12.88
CA THR A 315 21.41 5.86 -12.12
C THR A 315 21.71 7.32 -12.49
N ASN A 316 20.73 8.03 -13.05
CA ASN A 316 20.91 9.37 -13.61
C ASN A 316 22.07 9.45 -14.61
N GLU A 317 22.13 8.54 -15.58
CA GLU A 317 23.24 8.46 -16.53
C GLU A 317 24.61 8.24 -15.83
N GLY A 318 24.59 7.51 -14.72
CA GLY A 318 25.78 7.22 -13.91
C GLY A 318 26.14 8.28 -12.87
N GLN A 319 25.39 9.39 -12.77
CA GLN A 319 25.70 10.49 -11.82
C GLN A 319 25.34 10.16 -10.37
N THR A 320 24.62 9.07 -10.10
CA THR A 320 24.19 8.71 -8.72
C THR A 320 24.98 7.55 -8.12
N VAL A 321 25.99 7.05 -8.83
CA VAL A 321 26.81 5.89 -8.45
C VAL A 321 28.29 6.18 -8.71
N ASN A 322 29.19 5.41 -8.10
CA ASN A 322 30.61 5.40 -8.46
C ASN A 322 30.91 4.35 -9.55
N ASP A 323 32.15 4.32 -10.03
CA ASP A 323 32.60 3.39 -11.08
C ASP A 323 32.46 1.91 -10.68
N GLN A 324 32.63 1.60 -9.40
CA GLN A 324 32.52 0.22 -8.91
C GLN A 324 31.06 -0.27 -8.97
N LEU A 325 30.11 0.52 -8.47
CA LEU A 325 28.67 0.21 -8.54
C LEU A 325 28.18 0.16 -9.99
N LYS A 326 28.68 1.06 -10.84
CA LYS A 326 28.39 1.03 -12.28
C LYS A 326 28.83 -0.31 -12.89
N ALA A 327 30.04 -0.77 -12.58
CA ALA A 327 30.55 -2.06 -13.05
C ALA A 327 29.71 -3.25 -12.55
N VAL A 328 29.16 -3.19 -11.32
CA VAL A 328 28.21 -4.22 -10.84
C VAL A 328 27.00 -4.28 -11.74
N LEU A 329 26.33 -3.14 -11.95
CA LEU A 329 25.10 -3.11 -12.74
C LEU A 329 25.33 -3.57 -14.19
N GLU A 330 26.44 -3.15 -14.81
CA GLU A 330 26.81 -3.55 -16.16
C GLU A 330 27.07 -5.06 -16.27
N ASN A 331 27.78 -5.65 -15.31
CA ASN A 331 28.18 -7.05 -15.36
C ASN A 331 27.22 -8.02 -14.65
N PHE A 332 26.22 -7.51 -13.92
CA PHE A 332 25.29 -8.34 -13.16
C PHE A 332 24.54 -9.31 -14.09
N ASP A 333 24.63 -10.60 -13.79
CA ASP A 333 23.95 -11.65 -14.53
C ASP A 333 22.52 -11.82 -14.02
N THR A 334 21.57 -11.36 -14.83
CA THR A 334 20.13 -11.49 -14.61
C THR A 334 19.59 -12.87 -15.01
N GLY A 335 20.42 -13.78 -15.49
CA GLY A 335 19.97 -15.07 -16.03
C GLY A 335 19.15 -14.86 -17.31
N ASP A 336 17.96 -15.45 -17.37
CA ASP A 336 17.08 -15.37 -18.55
C ASP A 336 16.32 -14.04 -18.65
N TYR A 337 16.38 -13.19 -17.63
CA TYR A 337 15.70 -11.89 -17.64
C TYR A 337 16.48 -10.86 -18.44
N SER A 338 15.75 -10.06 -19.22
CA SER A 338 16.32 -8.94 -19.98
C SER A 338 16.72 -7.78 -19.06
N LYS A 339 17.80 -7.06 -19.42
CA LYS A 339 18.36 -5.97 -18.62
C LYS A 339 18.67 -4.74 -19.47
N ILE A 340 18.39 -3.55 -18.94
CA ILE A 340 18.86 -2.27 -19.49
C ILE A 340 19.28 -1.31 -18.37
N ILE A 341 20.21 -0.40 -18.66
CA ILE A 341 20.67 0.64 -17.72
C ILE A 341 20.46 2.01 -18.38
N ASN A 342 19.84 2.94 -17.65
CA ASN A 342 19.50 4.29 -18.10
C ASN A 342 18.79 4.32 -19.46
N GLY A 343 17.97 3.30 -19.74
CA GLY A 343 17.12 3.26 -20.91
C GLY A 343 15.99 4.29 -20.78
N ARG A 344 14.77 3.79 -20.57
CA ARG A 344 13.60 4.64 -20.34
C ARG A 344 13.56 5.17 -18.90
N PHE A 345 13.89 4.32 -17.94
CA PHE A 345 13.97 4.67 -16.53
C PHE A 345 15.40 5.09 -16.18
N LYS A 346 15.59 6.38 -15.91
CA LYS A 346 16.90 6.97 -15.60
C LYS A 346 17.06 7.32 -14.12
N GLY A 347 16.14 6.90 -13.27
CA GLY A 347 16.04 7.30 -11.87
C GLY A 347 15.08 8.48 -11.67
N GLY A 348 14.19 8.34 -10.69
CA GLY A 348 13.16 9.31 -10.32
C GLY A 348 13.68 10.49 -9.49
N PHE A 349 12.76 11.20 -8.83
CA PHE A 349 13.11 12.29 -7.93
C PHE A 349 14.00 11.82 -6.78
N ILE A 350 13.62 10.75 -6.08
CA ILE A 350 14.33 10.24 -4.90
C ILE A 350 15.77 9.84 -5.28
N THR A 351 15.94 9.09 -6.39
CA THR A 351 17.26 8.72 -6.93
C THR A 351 18.14 9.95 -7.18
N ARG A 352 17.58 11.02 -7.75
CA ARG A 352 18.37 12.23 -8.05
C ARG A 352 18.66 13.07 -6.82
N GLN A 353 17.65 13.25 -5.98
CA GLN A 353 17.66 14.23 -4.90
C GLN A 353 18.62 13.83 -3.78
N TYR A 354 18.74 12.52 -3.51
CA TYR A 354 19.50 12.04 -2.37
C TYR A 354 20.90 11.54 -2.70
N ALA A 355 21.23 11.37 -3.98
CA ALA A 355 22.58 11.02 -4.37
C ALA A 355 23.55 12.16 -4.10
N ASN A 356 24.67 11.82 -3.48
CA ASN A 356 25.84 12.68 -3.37
C ASN A 356 27.10 11.80 -3.40
N PRO A 357 27.52 11.32 -4.59
CA PRO A 357 28.66 10.40 -4.70
C PRO A 357 29.97 10.97 -4.13
N GLU A 358 30.18 12.29 -4.21
CA GLU A 358 31.34 12.98 -3.61
C GLU A 358 31.39 12.86 -2.08
N ASP A 359 30.25 12.54 -1.46
CA ASP A 359 30.09 12.32 -0.02
C ASP A 359 29.69 10.88 0.30
N ASN A 360 30.00 9.93 -0.61
CA ASN A 360 29.72 8.49 -0.48
C ASN A 360 28.23 8.14 -0.25
N ILE A 361 27.31 8.94 -0.79
CA ILE A 361 25.88 8.62 -0.80
C ILE A 361 25.50 8.27 -2.23
N TYR A 362 25.16 7.01 -2.45
CA TYR A 362 24.83 6.46 -3.76
C TYR A 362 23.36 6.09 -3.82
N THR A 363 22.77 6.16 -5.00
CA THR A 363 21.39 5.71 -5.22
C THR A 363 21.26 4.93 -6.52
N ILE A 364 20.48 3.86 -6.49
CA ILE A 364 20.15 3.06 -7.68
C ILE A 364 18.64 2.86 -7.69
N GLN A 365 17.97 3.10 -8.81
CA GLN A 365 16.59 2.66 -9.04
C GLN A 365 16.60 1.35 -9.82
N LEU A 366 15.76 0.41 -9.42
CA LEU A 366 15.36 -0.73 -10.22
C LEU A 366 13.87 -0.60 -10.50
N GLU A 367 13.51 -0.39 -11.77
CA GLU A 367 12.15 -0.63 -12.26
C GLU A 367 12.05 -2.07 -12.78
N LEU A 368 11.33 -2.92 -12.06
CA LEU A 368 11.12 -4.32 -12.41
C LEU A 368 9.80 -4.50 -13.17
N SER A 369 9.84 -5.19 -14.31
CA SER A 369 8.62 -5.54 -15.06
C SER A 369 7.73 -6.48 -14.25
N GLN A 370 6.45 -6.14 -14.08
CA GLN A 370 5.50 -6.89 -13.26
C GLN A 370 5.24 -8.32 -13.77
N ILE A 371 5.39 -8.56 -15.08
CA ILE A 371 5.25 -9.90 -15.68
C ILE A 371 6.23 -10.94 -15.11
N THR A 372 7.32 -10.47 -14.49
CA THR A 372 8.37 -11.31 -13.90
C THR A 372 7.98 -11.95 -12.58
N TYR A 373 6.88 -11.49 -11.95
CA TYR A 373 6.40 -12.03 -10.67
C TYR A 373 4.87 -12.06 -10.54
N LEU A 374 4.13 -11.49 -11.48
CA LEU A 374 2.67 -11.52 -11.52
C LEU A 374 2.11 -12.31 -12.71
N ASP A 375 0.88 -12.77 -12.57
CA ASP A 375 -0.07 -12.70 -13.68
C ASP A 375 -0.53 -11.24 -13.79
N GLU A 376 0.12 -10.48 -14.66
CA GLU A 376 -0.08 -9.03 -14.78
C GLU A 376 -1.51 -8.65 -15.17
N LYS A 377 -2.20 -9.50 -15.95
CA LYS A 377 -3.58 -9.26 -16.36
C LYS A 377 -4.53 -9.36 -15.17
N LEU A 378 -4.29 -10.35 -14.31
CA LEU A 378 -5.10 -10.58 -13.10
C LEU A 378 -4.56 -9.81 -11.88
N ARG A 379 -3.36 -9.24 -11.99
CA ARG A 379 -2.56 -8.68 -10.89
C ARG A 379 -2.38 -9.64 -9.71
N LEU A 380 -2.34 -10.95 -10.01
CA LEU A 380 -2.17 -11.98 -8.99
C LEU A 380 -0.69 -12.34 -8.83
N PHE A 381 -0.25 -12.49 -7.58
CA PHE A 381 1.11 -12.88 -7.26
C PHE A 381 1.41 -14.32 -7.69
N ASP A 382 2.32 -14.49 -8.64
CA ASP A 382 2.79 -15.80 -9.12
C ASP A 382 4.00 -16.23 -8.29
N LYS A 383 3.80 -17.16 -7.37
CA LYS A 383 4.82 -17.60 -6.42
C LYS A 383 6.06 -18.18 -7.09
N GLU A 384 5.91 -18.92 -8.19
CA GLU A 384 7.05 -19.56 -8.86
C GLU A 384 7.91 -18.50 -9.57
N LYS A 385 7.25 -17.59 -10.30
CA LYS A 385 7.93 -16.47 -10.94
C LYS A 385 8.60 -15.54 -9.93
N ALA A 386 7.86 -15.18 -8.88
CA ALA A 386 8.34 -14.31 -7.82
C ALA A 386 9.54 -14.89 -7.08
N GLN A 387 9.56 -16.21 -6.82
CA GLN A 387 10.72 -16.86 -6.23
C GLN A 387 11.95 -16.72 -7.13
N LYS A 388 11.83 -17.02 -8.43
CA LYS A 388 12.95 -16.96 -9.39
C LYS A 388 13.53 -15.55 -9.50
N VAL A 389 12.68 -14.54 -9.71
CA VAL A 389 13.16 -13.16 -9.84
C VAL A 389 13.62 -12.60 -8.49
N GLY A 390 13.00 -12.99 -7.38
CA GLY A 390 13.42 -12.64 -6.03
C GLY A 390 14.82 -13.16 -5.69
N GLU A 391 15.18 -14.38 -6.11
CA GLU A 391 16.54 -14.92 -5.97
C GLU A 391 17.55 -14.10 -6.78
N ALA A 392 17.20 -13.66 -7.99
CA ALA A 392 18.05 -12.77 -8.79
C ALA A 392 18.26 -11.41 -8.10
N ILE A 393 17.20 -10.78 -7.59
CA ILE A 393 17.30 -9.50 -6.88
C ILE A 393 18.11 -9.66 -5.58
N LYS A 394 17.92 -10.75 -4.83
CA LYS A 394 18.72 -11.06 -3.63
C LYS A 394 20.22 -11.12 -3.95
N ARG A 395 20.61 -11.78 -5.06
CA ARG A 395 22.01 -11.80 -5.52
C ARG A 395 22.52 -10.40 -5.84
N LEU A 396 21.73 -9.58 -6.54
CA LEU A 396 22.10 -8.20 -6.84
C LEU A 396 22.38 -7.39 -5.57
N VAL A 397 21.48 -7.43 -4.57
CA VAL A 397 21.66 -6.69 -3.31
C VAL A 397 22.93 -7.13 -2.59
N LEU A 398 23.24 -8.44 -2.57
CA LEU A 398 24.49 -8.97 -2.01
C LEU A 398 25.73 -8.49 -2.76
N GLU A 399 25.71 -8.50 -4.09
CA GLU A 399 26.82 -8.03 -4.92
C GLU A 399 27.09 -6.54 -4.70
N LEU A 400 26.04 -5.72 -4.66
CA LEU A 400 26.13 -4.29 -4.37
C LEU A 400 26.70 -4.01 -2.97
N GLY A 401 26.28 -4.77 -1.96
CA GLY A 401 26.78 -4.63 -0.59
C GLY A 401 28.26 -4.98 -0.46
N SER A 402 28.70 -6.05 -1.11
CA SER A 402 30.07 -6.57 -0.98
C SER A 402 31.17 -5.65 -1.54
N ILE A 403 30.81 -4.75 -2.46
CA ILE A 403 31.76 -3.91 -3.19
C ILE A 403 32.09 -2.62 -2.45
N LEU A 404 31.15 -2.10 -1.65
CA LEU A 404 31.37 -0.87 -0.90
C LEU A 404 32.09 -1.12 0.44
N GLU A 405 32.22 -2.38 0.87
CA GLU A 405 33.04 -2.79 2.03
C GLU A 405 34.55 -2.87 1.72
N ARG A 406 34.95 -2.77 0.44
CA ARG A 406 36.35 -2.91 -0.03
C ARG A 406 36.95 -1.55 -0.36
#